data_AF-A0AAE5XGL2-F1
#
_entry.id   AF-A0AAE5XGL2-F1
#
_cell.length_a   1.000
_cell.length_b   1.000
_cell.length_c   1.000
_cell.angle_alpha   90.00
_cell.angle_beta   90.00
_cell.angle_gamma   90.00
#
_symmetry.space_group_name_H-M   'P 1'
#
loop_
_entity.id
_entity.type
_entity.pdbx_description
1 polymer ?
#
loop_
_entity_poly.entity_id
_entity_poly.type
_entity_poly.pdbx_seq_one_letter_code
_entity_poly.pdbx_strand_id
1 'polypeptide(L)'
;MINSNDYVYSLQALRFWLQDMTRRLHSRANLDPDEEELMLQVELCYEDVWQAYASTYDPSTNMVPPDLLQRSAWVQSPEWPEALQALRPEDKRDTDKAKRLLQLPFEQIEPCLPELLTWLQDPNWPVAGAIAGPLAAMGDKLTPALLQALKMARQDNDSWWVSNLILNLINRLPAASVEALRTELSFWILSEDQELGVQVIQLLLRHKLGDQQNLRRWARIKIDAYAEYIAELQDALKEEGNQR
;
A
#
# COMPACT_ATOMS: atom_id res chain seq x y z
N MET A 1 -9.31 -22.27 -8.06
CA MET A 1 -8.12 -22.63 -7.26
C MET A 1 -7.51 -21.32 -6.79
N ILE A 2 -7.58 -21.06 -5.49
CA ILE A 2 -7.08 -19.84 -4.85
C ILE A 2 -5.54 -19.90 -4.92
N ASN A 3 -4.92 -18.80 -5.35
CA ASN A 3 -3.47 -18.71 -5.54
C ASN A 3 -2.76 -18.79 -4.18
N SER A 4 -1.64 -19.51 -4.08
CA SER A 4 -0.94 -19.77 -2.80
C SER A 4 -0.38 -18.50 -2.15
N ASN A 5 -0.10 -17.45 -2.93
CA ASN A 5 0.26 -16.14 -2.40
C ASN A 5 -0.92 -15.45 -1.71
N ASP A 6 -2.13 -15.54 -2.28
CA ASP A 6 -3.33 -15.02 -1.64
C ASP A 6 -3.57 -15.73 -0.30
N TYR A 7 -3.20 -17.01 -0.19
CA TYR A 7 -3.38 -17.81 1.02
C TYR A 7 -2.41 -17.42 2.15
N VAL A 8 -1.12 -17.25 1.86
CA VAL A 8 -0.10 -16.87 2.86
C VAL A 8 -0.34 -15.45 3.37
N TYR A 9 -0.68 -14.50 2.49
CA TYR A 9 -1.00 -13.13 2.90
C TYR A 9 -2.35 -13.04 3.60
N SER A 10 -3.34 -13.85 3.21
CA SER A 10 -4.61 -13.95 3.96
C SER A 10 -4.37 -14.50 5.36
N LEU A 11 -3.47 -15.47 5.55
CA LEU A 11 -3.15 -16.02 6.87
C LEU A 11 -2.33 -15.07 7.73
N GLN A 12 -1.39 -14.33 7.14
CA GLN A 12 -0.66 -13.28 7.87
C GLN A 12 -1.59 -12.13 8.26
N ALA A 13 -2.47 -11.68 7.36
CA ALA A 13 -3.49 -10.69 7.66
C ALA A 13 -4.49 -11.18 8.72
N LEU A 14 -4.91 -12.46 8.67
CA LEU A 14 -5.76 -13.06 9.70
C LEU A 14 -5.04 -13.12 11.05
N ARG A 15 -3.75 -13.51 11.05
CA ARG A 15 -2.91 -13.58 12.27
C ARG A 15 -2.75 -12.22 12.91
N PHE A 16 -2.47 -11.18 12.12
CA PHE A 16 -2.33 -9.81 12.62
C PHE A 16 -3.68 -9.24 13.06
N TRP A 17 -4.76 -9.50 12.33
CA TRP A 17 -6.11 -9.13 12.76
C TRP A 17 -6.50 -9.79 14.07
N LEU A 18 -6.23 -11.10 14.24
CA LEU A 18 -6.43 -11.83 15.49
C LEU A 18 -5.52 -11.29 16.60
N GLN A 19 -4.25 -10.99 16.33
CA GLN A 19 -3.33 -10.44 17.34
C GLN A 19 -3.69 -9.01 17.76
N ASP A 20 -4.10 -8.16 16.82
CA ASP A 20 -4.57 -6.79 17.09
C ASP A 20 -5.92 -6.82 17.83
N MET A 21 -6.85 -7.69 17.45
CA MET A 21 -8.10 -7.94 18.19
C MET A 21 -7.84 -8.48 19.59
N THR A 22 -6.96 -9.48 19.75
CA THR A 22 -6.55 -10.04 21.06
C THR A 22 -5.81 -9.03 21.93
N ARG A 23 -5.08 -8.09 21.31
CA ARG A 23 -4.46 -6.96 22.00
C ARG A 23 -5.49 -5.92 22.45
N ARG A 24 -6.48 -5.58 21.61
CA ARG A 24 -7.64 -4.74 21.97
C ARG A 24 -8.55 -5.41 23.03
N LEU A 25 -8.59 -6.74 23.05
CA LEU A 25 -9.33 -7.60 24.00
C LEU A 25 -8.75 -7.63 25.43
N HIS A 26 -7.55 -7.07 25.67
CA HIS A 26 -7.12 -6.82 27.05
C HIS A 26 -8.01 -5.79 27.78
N SER A 27 -8.99 -5.20 27.09
CA SER A 27 -10.09 -4.40 27.66
C SER A 27 -11.37 -5.19 28.01
N ARG A 28 -11.44 -6.51 27.75
CA ARG A 28 -12.40 -7.59 28.11
C ARG A 28 -13.81 -7.32 28.69
N ALA A 29 -14.40 -6.14 28.53
CA ALA A 29 -15.61 -5.77 29.27
C ALA A 29 -16.92 -5.73 28.45
N ASN A 30 -16.90 -5.80 27.11
CA ASN A 30 -18.07 -5.39 26.31
C ASN A 30 -18.36 -6.20 25.03
N LEU A 31 -17.90 -7.45 24.87
CA LEU A 31 -18.33 -8.26 23.71
C LEU A 31 -19.59 -9.06 24.04
N ASP A 32 -20.52 -9.15 23.08
CA ASP A 32 -21.72 -10.00 23.18
C ASP A 32 -21.34 -11.48 22.89
N PRO A 33 -21.89 -12.49 23.58
CA PRO A 33 -21.66 -13.92 23.32
C PRO A 33 -21.61 -14.37 21.85
N ASP A 34 -22.40 -13.78 20.95
CA ASP A 34 -22.37 -14.12 19.52
C ASP A 34 -21.06 -13.67 18.82
N GLU A 35 -20.45 -12.59 19.31
CA GLU A 35 -19.14 -12.11 18.83
C GLU A 35 -18.00 -12.99 19.37
N GLU A 36 -18.14 -13.53 20.59
CA GLU A 36 -17.20 -14.47 21.20
C GLU A 36 -17.20 -15.82 20.46
N GLU A 37 -18.38 -16.32 20.06
CA GLU A 37 -18.50 -17.57 19.29
C GLU A 37 -17.89 -17.45 17.88
N LEU A 38 -18.16 -16.34 17.18
CA LEU A 38 -17.61 -16.10 15.84
C LEU A 38 -16.08 -15.96 15.88
N MET A 39 -15.54 -15.38 16.95
CA MET A 39 -14.10 -15.27 17.18
C MET A 39 -13.44 -16.63 17.40
N LEU A 40 -14.03 -17.48 18.26
CA LEU A 40 -13.54 -18.85 18.48
C LEU A 40 -13.51 -19.67 17.20
N GLN A 41 -14.50 -19.50 16.32
CA GLN A 41 -14.52 -20.17 15.01
C GLN A 41 -13.40 -19.69 14.08
N VAL A 42 -13.08 -18.39 14.09
CA VAL A 42 -11.98 -17.83 13.29
C VAL A 42 -10.61 -18.27 13.82
N GLU A 43 -10.43 -18.36 15.14
CA GLU A 43 -9.20 -18.87 15.76
C GLU A 43 -8.97 -20.36 15.45
N LEU A 44 -10.00 -21.19 15.55
CA LEU A 44 -9.91 -22.62 15.21
C LEU A 44 -9.59 -22.82 13.72
N CYS A 45 -10.22 -22.07 12.82
CA CYS A 45 -9.88 -22.09 11.40
C CYS A 45 -8.43 -21.65 11.14
N TYR A 46 -7.89 -20.70 11.91
CA TYR A 46 -6.50 -20.28 11.77
C TYR A 46 -5.53 -21.38 12.22
N GLU A 47 -5.78 -22.05 13.35
CA GLU A 47 -4.91 -23.12 13.85
C GLU A 47 -4.85 -24.32 12.90
N ASP A 48 -5.99 -24.78 12.38
CA ASP A 48 -6.06 -25.89 11.43
C ASP A 48 -5.26 -25.61 10.16
N VAL A 49 -5.36 -24.38 9.65
CA VAL A 49 -4.63 -23.96 8.45
C VAL A 49 -3.14 -23.80 8.72
N TRP A 50 -2.76 -23.29 9.89
CA TRP A 50 -1.37 -23.15 10.28
C TRP A 50 -0.68 -24.51 10.46
N GLN A 51 -1.36 -25.51 11.03
CA GLN A 51 -0.82 -26.87 11.16
C GLN A 51 -0.54 -27.51 9.80
N ALA A 52 -1.42 -27.31 8.81
CA ALA A 52 -1.19 -27.77 7.44
C ALA A 52 0.04 -27.09 6.81
N TYR A 53 0.22 -25.78 7.02
CA TYR A 53 1.39 -25.04 6.54
C TYR A 53 2.70 -25.48 7.24
N ALA A 54 2.69 -25.58 8.57
CA ALA A 54 3.84 -25.99 9.37
C ALA A 54 4.37 -27.38 9.01
N SER A 55 3.49 -28.31 8.58
CA SER A 55 3.89 -29.65 8.16
C SER A 55 4.73 -29.71 6.88
N THR A 56 4.77 -28.61 6.12
CA THR A 56 5.52 -28.48 4.85
C THR A 56 6.67 -27.47 4.94
N TYR A 57 6.87 -26.84 6.10
CA TYR A 57 7.91 -25.86 6.37
C TYR A 57 9.20 -26.54 6.86
N ASP A 58 10.32 -26.32 6.16
CA ASP A 58 11.66 -26.77 6.60
C ASP A 58 12.39 -25.60 7.29
N PRO A 59 12.59 -25.65 8.63
CA PRO A 59 13.24 -24.58 9.39
C PRO A 59 14.73 -24.39 9.07
N SER A 60 15.38 -25.39 8.47
CA SER A 60 16.83 -25.38 8.23
C SER A 60 17.25 -24.55 7.01
N THR A 61 16.31 -24.31 6.08
CA THR A 61 16.56 -23.53 4.86
C THR A 61 15.94 -22.14 4.89
N ASN A 62 15.02 -21.88 5.84
CA ASN A 62 14.29 -20.62 5.99
C ASN A 62 13.78 -20.04 4.65
N MET A 63 13.31 -20.92 3.75
CA MET A 63 12.89 -20.54 2.40
C MET A 63 11.57 -21.22 2.00
N VAL A 64 10.72 -20.43 1.36
CA VAL A 64 9.66 -20.90 0.47
C VAL A 64 10.32 -21.64 -0.72
N PRO A 65 9.77 -22.77 -1.21
CA PRO A 65 10.39 -23.56 -2.29
C PRO A 65 10.86 -22.70 -3.48
N PRO A 66 12.09 -22.89 -4.01
CA PRO A 66 12.68 -22.01 -5.03
C PRO A 66 11.88 -21.90 -6.33
N ASP A 67 11.08 -22.91 -6.65
CA ASP A 67 10.15 -22.95 -7.78
C ASP A 67 8.96 -21.98 -7.63
N LEU A 68 8.69 -21.46 -6.43
CA LEU A 68 7.73 -20.39 -6.16
C LEU A 68 8.36 -18.98 -6.17
N LEU A 69 9.67 -18.87 -5.94
CA LEU A 69 10.43 -17.61 -6.14
C LEU A 69 10.83 -17.39 -7.61
N GLN A 70 10.88 -18.46 -8.42
CA GLN A 70 11.08 -18.38 -9.87
C GLN A 70 9.83 -17.95 -10.66
N ARG A 71 8.79 -17.45 -9.96
CA ARG A 71 7.73 -16.66 -10.56
C ARG A 71 7.73 -15.23 -10.03
N SER A 72 8.89 -14.56 -10.15
CA SER A 72 8.97 -13.15 -10.58
C SER A 72 8.49 -12.99 -12.03
N ALA A 73 7.33 -13.60 -12.32
CA ALA A 73 6.72 -13.58 -13.62
C ALA A 73 6.05 -12.22 -13.77
N TRP A 74 6.85 -11.26 -14.21
CA TRP A 74 6.41 -10.12 -15.01
C TRP A 74 5.56 -10.65 -16.16
N VAL A 75 4.28 -10.90 -15.89
CA VAL A 75 3.30 -11.26 -16.91
C VAL A 75 2.48 -10.01 -17.11
N GLN A 76 3.00 -9.18 -18.02
CA GLN A 76 2.39 -7.98 -18.61
C GLN A 76 2.61 -6.64 -17.88
N SER A 77 3.83 -6.34 -17.43
CA SER A 77 4.31 -4.97 -17.66
C SER A 77 4.63 -4.84 -19.15
N PRO A 78 4.22 -3.78 -19.85
CA PRO A 78 4.68 -3.56 -21.21
C PRO A 78 6.22 -3.60 -21.18
N GLU A 79 6.83 -4.47 -21.97
CA GLU A 79 8.28 -4.45 -22.12
C GLU A 79 8.68 -3.04 -22.54
N TRP A 80 9.70 -2.49 -21.88
CA TRP A 80 10.22 -1.17 -22.21
C TRP A 80 10.48 -1.11 -23.72
N PRO A 81 9.89 -0.15 -24.47
CA PRO A 81 10.02 -0.15 -25.92
C PRO A 81 11.49 -0.19 -26.32
N GLU A 82 11.85 -1.03 -27.30
CA GLU A 82 13.25 -1.18 -27.74
C GLU A 82 13.88 0.17 -28.10
N ALA A 83 13.10 1.04 -28.76
CA ALA A 83 13.49 2.40 -29.13
C ALA A 83 13.81 3.31 -27.93
N LEU A 84 13.31 3.00 -26.74
CA LEU A 84 13.49 3.78 -25.51
C LEU A 84 14.50 3.16 -24.54
N GLN A 85 15.07 1.98 -24.82
CA GLN A 85 16.01 1.32 -23.91
C GLN A 85 17.21 2.21 -23.56
N ALA A 86 17.73 2.97 -24.53
CA ALA A 86 18.84 3.88 -24.30
C ALA A 86 18.52 5.05 -23.33
N LEU A 87 17.23 5.31 -23.09
CA LEU A 87 16.73 6.36 -22.19
C LEU A 87 16.12 5.81 -20.90
N ARG A 88 16.13 4.49 -20.69
CA ARG A 88 15.66 3.86 -19.46
C ARG A 88 16.61 4.21 -18.30
N PRO A 89 16.14 4.82 -17.21
CA PRO A 89 16.96 4.96 -16.01
C PRO A 89 17.31 3.58 -15.46
N GLU A 90 18.58 3.34 -15.15
CA GLU A 90 19.08 2.07 -14.60
C GLU A 90 19.55 2.23 -13.14
N ASP A 91 19.91 3.45 -12.75
CA ASP A 91 20.28 3.82 -11.38
C ASP A 91 19.45 5.00 -10.86
N LYS A 92 19.30 5.10 -9.53
CA LYS A 92 18.60 6.20 -8.84
C LYS A 92 19.16 7.59 -9.13
N ARG A 93 20.37 7.69 -9.68
CA ARG A 93 21.04 8.94 -10.09
C ARG A 93 20.94 9.24 -11.58
N ASP A 94 20.32 8.39 -12.40
CA ASP A 94 20.18 8.55 -13.86
C ASP A 94 19.17 9.64 -14.27
N THR A 95 19.31 10.82 -13.68
CA THR A 95 18.39 11.94 -13.89
C THR A 95 18.43 12.46 -15.33
N ASP A 96 19.56 12.34 -16.03
CA ASP A 96 19.69 12.80 -17.41
C ASP A 96 18.90 11.92 -18.39
N LYS A 97 18.94 10.59 -18.21
CA LYS A 97 18.13 9.66 -19.00
C LYS A 97 16.65 9.92 -18.76
N ALA A 98 16.24 10.03 -17.49
CA ALA A 98 14.86 10.32 -17.10
C ALA A 98 14.35 11.65 -17.68
N LYS A 99 15.15 12.73 -17.63
CA LYS A 99 14.79 14.04 -18.20
C LYS A 99 14.65 13.98 -19.71
N ARG A 100 15.55 13.29 -20.42
CA ARG A 100 15.48 13.14 -21.88
C ARG A 100 14.26 12.32 -22.29
N LEU A 101 13.94 11.26 -21.56
CA LEU A 101 12.74 10.45 -21.77
C LEU A 101 11.48 11.34 -21.68
N LEU A 102 11.38 12.18 -20.65
CA LEU A 102 10.22 13.06 -20.42
C LEU A 102 10.10 14.24 -21.39
N GLN A 103 11.07 14.44 -22.29
CA GLN A 103 10.98 15.40 -23.39
C GLN A 103 10.31 14.82 -24.64
N LEU A 104 10.11 13.50 -24.69
CA LEU A 104 9.44 12.84 -25.80
C LEU A 104 7.92 13.04 -25.73
N PRO A 105 7.20 12.93 -26.86
CA PRO A 105 5.74 12.95 -26.89
C PRO A 105 5.14 11.89 -25.94
N PHE A 106 4.01 12.23 -25.33
CA PHE A 106 3.31 11.35 -24.38
C PHE A 106 3.07 9.95 -24.97
N GLU A 107 2.63 9.89 -26.22
CA GLU A 107 2.27 8.66 -26.91
C GLU A 107 3.48 7.73 -27.11
N GLN A 108 4.70 8.27 -27.08
CA GLN A 108 5.92 7.44 -27.16
C GLN A 108 6.30 6.86 -25.79
N ILE A 109 6.12 7.63 -24.72
CA ILE A 109 6.52 7.23 -23.36
C ILE A 109 5.41 6.49 -22.61
N GLU A 110 4.15 6.60 -23.04
CA GLU A 110 3.00 5.97 -22.38
C GLU A 110 3.24 4.49 -22.02
N PRO A 111 3.80 3.64 -22.90
CA PRO A 111 4.05 2.23 -22.58
C PRO A 111 5.03 2.02 -21.42
N CYS A 112 5.95 2.96 -21.19
CA CYS A 112 6.98 2.85 -20.16
C CYS A 112 6.64 3.61 -18.86
N LEU A 113 5.53 4.35 -18.82
CA LEU A 113 5.11 5.11 -17.63
C LEU A 113 4.89 4.26 -16.37
N PRO A 114 4.27 3.06 -16.42
CA PRO A 114 4.10 2.24 -15.23
C PRO A 114 5.42 1.88 -14.55
N GLU A 115 6.43 1.51 -15.33
CA GLU A 115 7.77 1.24 -14.80
C GLU A 115 8.46 2.53 -14.37
N LEU A 116 8.34 3.63 -15.12
CA LEU A 116 8.91 4.92 -14.72
C LEU A 116 8.39 5.40 -13.36
N LEU A 117 7.12 5.11 -13.03
CA LEU A 117 6.51 5.44 -11.73
C LEU A 117 7.13 4.67 -10.55
N THR A 118 7.82 3.54 -10.78
CA THR A 118 8.56 2.81 -9.73
C THR A 118 9.69 3.65 -9.13
N TRP A 119 10.26 4.59 -9.89
CA TRP A 119 11.26 5.52 -9.37
C TRP A 119 10.70 6.53 -8.36
N LEU A 120 9.39 6.54 -8.11
CA LEU A 120 8.74 7.31 -7.03
C LEU A 120 8.54 6.50 -5.74
N GLN A 121 9.06 5.27 -5.66
CA GLN A 121 9.03 4.47 -4.43
C GLN A 121 9.79 5.16 -3.28
N ASP A 122 10.92 5.79 -3.57
CA ASP A 122 11.72 6.53 -2.59
C ASP A 122 11.94 7.99 -3.06
N PRO A 123 11.39 8.98 -2.35
CA PRO A 123 11.49 10.39 -2.73
C PRO A 123 12.93 10.93 -2.59
N ASN A 124 13.83 10.21 -1.93
CA ASN A 124 15.24 10.60 -1.80
C ASN A 124 16.05 10.27 -3.06
N TRP A 125 15.50 9.49 -4.00
CA TRP A 125 16.19 9.21 -5.26
C TRP A 125 16.22 10.46 -6.13
N PRO A 126 17.40 10.88 -6.63
CA PRO A 126 17.49 12.02 -7.55
C PRO A 126 16.57 11.89 -8.77
N VAL A 127 16.38 10.68 -9.28
CA VAL A 127 15.42 10.41 -10.37
C VAL A 127 13.99 10.75 -9.96
N ALA A 128 13.55 10.42 -8.74
CA ALA A 128 12.22 10.76 -8.24
C ALA A 128 11.96 12.28 -8.34
N GLY A 129 12.91 13.08 -7.86
CA GLY A 129 12.85 14.54 -7.95
C GLY A 129 12.87 15.06 -9.39
N ALA A 130 13.55 14.37 -10.31
CA ALA A 130 13.60 14.74 -11.73
C ALA A 130 12.29 14.43 -12.47
N ILE A 131 11.55 13.39 -12.07
CA ILE A 131 10.36 12.93 -12.81
C ILE A 131 9.03 13.39 -12.19
N ALA A 132 8.96 13.63 -10.88
CA ALA A 132 7.70 13.91 -10.19
C ALA A 132 6.96 15.13 -10.76
N GLY A 133 7.68 16.24 -10.98
CA GLY A 133 7.11 17.46 -11.55
C GLY A 133 6.60 17.30 -12.98
N PRO A 134 7.43 16.83 -13.93
CA PRO A 134 7.00 16.56 -15.29
C PRO A 134 5.85 15.57 -15.40
N LEU A 135 5.86 14.49 -14.59
CA LEU A 135 4.75 13.53 -14.55
C LEU A 135 3.47 14.21 -14.03
N ALA A 136 3.54 14.97 -12.94
CA ALA A 136 2.37 15.69 -12.42
C ALA A 136 1.73 16.62 -13.47
N ALA A 137 2.53 17.23 -14.35
CA ALA A 137 2.05 18.10 -15.41
C ALA A 137 1.27 17.36 -16.53
N MET A 138 1.39 16.04 -16.63
CA MET A 138 0.61 15.22 -17.57
C MET A 138 -0.84 15.05 -17.15
N GLY A 139 -1.16 15.30 -15.88
CA GLY A 139 -2.52 15.31 -15.36
C GLY A 139 -3.25 13.97 -15.51
N ASP A 140 -4.49 14.03 -15.98
CA ASP A 140 -5.41 12.90 -16.12
C ASP A 140 -4.91 11.82 -17.10
N LYS A 141 -4.06 12.18 -18.06
CA LYS A 141 -3.41 11.21 -18.98
C LYS A 141 -2.62 10.13 -18.25
N LEU A 142 -2.16 10.38 -17.02
CA LEU A 142 -1.45 9.37 -16.21
C LEU A 142 -2.36 8.33 -15.57
N THR A 143 -3.68 8.49 -15.60
CA THR A 143 -4.62 7.62 -14.88
C THR A 143 -4.40 6.12 -15.17
N PRO A 144 -4.23 5.66 -16.42
CA PRO A 144 -3.98 4.25 -16.70
C PRO A 144 -2.66 3.74 -16.08
N ALA A 145 -1.58 4.51 -16.20
CA ALA A 145 -0.28 4.14 -15.64
C ALA A 145 -0.29 4.14 -14.10
N LEU A 146 -0.97 5.09 -13.48
CA LEU A 146 -1.16 5.14 -12.02
C LEU A 146 -1.97 3.95 -11.51
N LEU A 147 -3.01 3.53 -12.25
CA LEU A 147 -3.77 2.34 -11.88
C LEU A 147 -2.89 1.09 -11.88
N GLN A 148 -2.00 0.95 -12.87
CA GLN A 148 -1.06 -0.16 -12.92
C GLN A 148 -0.04 -0.08 -11.78
N ALA A 149 0.53 1.09 -11.51
CA ALA A 149 1.46 1.31 -10.41
C ALA A 149 0.83 0.99 -9.04
N LEU A 150 -0.41 1.41 -8.79
CA LEU A 150 -1.13 1.09 -7.55
C LEU A 150 -1.36 -0.42 -7.37
N LYS A 151 -1.64 -1.15 -8.45
CA LYS A 151 -1.76 -2.61 -8.41
C LYS A 151 -0.44 -3.28 -8.08
N MET A 152 0.66 -2.80 -8.67
CA MET A 152 2.01 -3.29 -8.36
C MET A 152 2.35 -3.04 -6.89
N ALA A 153 2.18 -1.80 -6.42
CA ALA A 153 2.42 -1.44 -5.03
C ALA A 153 1.59 -2.30 -4.06
N ARG A 154 0.35 -2.64 -4.43
CA ARG A 154 -0.49 -3.54 -3.64
C ARG A 154 0.03 -4.98 -3.62
N GLN A 155 0.49 -5.50 -4.76
CA GLN A 155 1.08 -6.84 -4.84
C GLN A 155 2.32 -6.96 -3.96
N ASP A 156 3.12 -5.90 -3.89
CA ASP A 156 4.34 -5.83 -3.10
C ASP A 156 4.11 -5.33 -1.66
N ASN A 157 2.87 -4.99 -1.31
CA ASN A 157 2.47 -4.35 -0.06
C ASN A 157 3.30 -3.08 0.29
N ASP A 158 3.63 -2.29 -0.73
CA ASP A 158 4.46 -1.08 -0.62
C ASP A 158 3.59 0.17 -0.34
N SER A 159 3.26 0.38 0.94
CA SER A 159 2.47 1.54 1.38
C SER A 159 3.19 2.88 1.15
N TRP A 160 4.52 2.89 1.24
CA TRP A 160 5.35 4.08 1.02
C TRP A 160 5.24 4.57 -0.41
N TRP A 161 5.32 3.67 -1.38
CA TRP A 161 5.15 4.03 -2.78
C TRP A 161 3.77 4.60 -3.06
N VAL A 162 2.70 4.00 -2.52
CA VAL A 162 1.34 4.53 -2.67
C VAL A 162 1.23 5.93 -2.07
N SER A 163 1.77 6.13 -0.86
CA SER A 163 1.85 7.45 -0.21
C SER A 163 2.55 8.48 -1.12
N ASN A 164 3.70 8.11 -1.70
CA ASN A 164 4.42 8.97 -2.64
C ASN A 164 3.64 9.26 -3.92
N LEU A 165 2.94 8.29 -4.49
CA LEU A 165 2.06 8.50 -5.65
C LEU A 165 0.92 9.46 -5.30
N ILE A 166 0.34 9.34 -4.11
CA ILE A 166 -0.72 10.24 -3.64
C ILE A 166 -0.20 11.67 -3.50
N LEU A 167 0.92 11.85 -2.78
CA LEU A 167 1.50 13.15 -2.50
C LEU A 167 1.99 13.86 -3.77
N ASN A 168 2.64 13.14 -4.67
CA ASN A 168 3.28 13.74 -5.84
C ASN A 168 2.37 13.84 -7.05
N LEU A 169 1.40 12.94 -7.23
CA LEU A 169 0.64 12.84 -8.48
C LEU A 169 -0.86 12.89 -8.23
N ILE A 170 -1.42 11.94 -7.47
CA ILE A 170 -2.87 11.70 -7.42
C ILE A 170 -3.63 12.87 -6.77
N ASN A 171 -3.04 13.55 -5.78
CA ASN A 171 -3.66 14.71 -5.12
C ASN A 171 -4.04 15.87 -6.07
N ARG A 172 -3.44 15.92 -7.26
CA ARG A 172 -3.64 16.98 -8.26
C ARG A 172 -4.61 16.58 -9.37
N LEU A 173 -5.09 15.33 -9.35
CA LEU A 173 -5.96 14.80 -10.40
C LEU A 173 -7.41 15.28 -10.24
N PRO A 174 -8.17 15.37 -11.34
CA PRO A 174 -9.60 15.62 -11.27
C PRO A 174 -10.35 14.43 -10.64
N ALA A 175 -11.55 14.68 -10.13
CA ALA A 175 -12.35 13.67 -9.44
C ALA A 175 -12.62 12.42 -10.31
N ALA A 176 -12.79 12.58 -11.63
CA ALA A 176 -13.01 11.46 -12.54
C ALA A 176 -11.82 10.48 -12.57
N SER A 177 -10.59 11.00 -12.59
CA SER A 177 -9.38 10.17 -12.52
C SER A 177 -9.25 9.50 -11.15
N VAL A 178 -9.50 10.22 -10.07
CA VAL A 178 -9.44 9.63 -8.71
C VAL A 178 -10.49 8.53 -8.55
N GLU A 179 -11.69 8.69 -9.12
CA GLU A 179 -12.72 7.63 -9.11
C GLU A 179 -12.26 6.38 -9.85
N ALA A 180 -11.57 6.53 -10.98
CA ALA A 180 -11.00 5.39 -11.71
C ALA A 180 -9.94 4.62 -10.89
N LEU A 181 -9.25 5.30 -9.96
CA LEU A 181 -8.26 4.71 -9.06
C LEU A 181 -8.87 4.24 -7.72
N ARG A 182 -10.14 4.55 -7.45
CA ARG A 182 -10.74 4.44 -6.10
C ARG A 182 -10.64 3.05 -5.51
N THR A 183 -10.84 1.99 -6.30
CA THR A 183 -10.81 0.61 -5.82
C THR A 183 -9.45 0.25 -5.24
N GLU A 184 -8.36 0.54 -5.95
CA GLU A 184 -7.01 0.24 -5.47
C GLU A 184 -6.60 1.15 -4.30
N LEU A 185 -7.06 2.41 -4.29
CA LEU A 185 -6.82 3.33 -3.17
C LEU A 185 -7.54 2.87 -1.90
N SER A 186 -8.81 2.45 -2.01
CA SER A 186 -9.65 2.09 -0.86
C SER A 186 -9.13 0.88 -0.08
N PHE A 187 -8.34 0.02 -0.73
CA PHE A 187 -7.65 -1.10 -0.07
C PHE A 187 -6.81 -0.62 1.13
N TRP A 188 -6.15 0.52 0.99
CA TRP A 188 -5.21 1.06 1.98
C TRP A 188 -5.87 1.80 3.14
N ILE A 189 -7.20 1.99 3.14
CA ILE A 189 -7.91 2.61 4.28
C ILE A 189 -7.70 1.79 5.56
N LEU A 190 -7.67 0.47 5.40
CA LEU A 190 -7.58 -0.51 6.50
C LEU A 190 -6.18 -1.13 6.62
N SER A 191 -5.18 -0.63 5.91
CA SER A 191 -3.80 -1.13 6.06
C SER A 191 -3.22 -0.77 7.42
N GLU A 192 -2.15 -1.48 7.79
CA GLU A 192 -1.36 -1.21 9.00
C GLU A 192 -0.78 0.21 9.01
N ASP A 193 -0.41 0.71 7.82
CA ASP A 193 0.02 2.09 7.63
C ASP A 193 -1.14 3.06 7.90
N GLN A 194 -1.18 3.59 9.12
CA GLN A 194 -2.24 4.50 9.56
C GLN A 194 -2.22 5.82 8.80
N GLU A 195 -1.02 6.32 8.44
CA GLU A 195 -0.86 7.58 7.74
C GLU A 195 -1.40 7.48 6.32
N LEU A 196 -1.05 6.41 5.60
CA LEU A 196 -1.59 6.15 4.27
C LEU A 196 -3.11 6.03 4.30
N GLY A 197 -3.67 5.29 5.27
CA GLY A 197 -5.11 5.18 5.42
C GLY A 197 -5.80 6.54 5.60
N VAL A 198 -5.21 7.44 6.39
CA VAL A 198 -5.70 8.82 6.54
C VAL A 198 -5.59 9.60 5.23
N GLN A 199 -4.47 9.49 4.51
CA GLN A 199 -4.29 10.16 3.22
C GLN A 199 -5.36 9.75 2.21
N VAL A 200 -5.66 8.44 2.12
CA VAL A 200 -6.72 7.94 1.23
C VAL A 200 -8.09 8.47 1.64
N ILE A 201 -8.44 8.41 2.93
CA ILE A 201 -9.72 8.94 3.42
C ILE A 201 -9.86 10.43 3.08
N GLN A 202 -8.82 11.24 3.32
CA GLN A 202 -8.81 12.66 3.00
C GLN A 202 -9.00 12.92 1.51
N LEU A 203 -8.30 12.16 0.66
CA LEU A 203 -8.42 12.25 -0.79
C LEU A 203 -9.85 11.96 -1.25
N LEU A 204 -10.45 10.85 -0.81
CA LEU A 204 -11.80 10.45 -1.21
C LEU A 204 -12.88 11.41 -0.68
N LEU A 205 -12.75 11.91 0.55
CA LEU A 205 -13.65 12.92 1.10
C LEU A 205 -13.58 14.24 0.32
N ARG A 206 -12.37 14.70 -0.04
CA ARG A 206 -12.17 15.94 -0.81
C ARG A 206 -12.89 15.89 -2.15
N HIS A 207 -12.82 14.76 -2.84
CA HIS A 207 -13.50 14.56 -4.14
C HIS A 207 -14.95 14.08 -4.01
N LYS A 208 -15.45 13.83 -2.78
CA LYS A 208 -16.79 13.28 -2.51
C LYS A 208 -17.04 11.93 -3.20
N LEU A 209 -16.02 11.07 -3.22
CA LEU A 209 -16.04 9.76 -3.86
C LEU A 209 -16.28 8.66 -2.84
N GLY A 210 -17.05 7.64 -3.22
CA GLY A 210 -17.44 6.55 -2.32
C GLY A 210 -18.50 6.94 -1.28
N ASP A 211 -18.84 5.99 -0.41
CA ASP A 211 -19.82 6.18 0.65
C ASP A 211 -19.28 7.12 1.73
N GLN A 212 -19.84 8.32 1.77
CA GLN A 212 -19.43 9.39 2.67
C GLN A 212 -19.69 9.06 4.15
N GLN A 213 -20.72 8.26 4.46
CA GLN A 213 -21.00 7.87 5.84
C GLN A 213 -19.93 6.89 6.33
N ASN A 214 -19.59 5.89 5.50
CA ASN A 214 -18.53 4.95 5.80
C ASN A 214 -17.15 5.63 5.89
N LEU A 215 -16.81 6.54 4.97
CA LEU A 215 -15.57 7.30 5.04
C LEU A 215 -15.46 8.16 6.31
N ARG A 216 -16.56 8.78 6.75
CA ARG A 216 -16.58 9.52 8.03
C ARG A 216 -16.41 8.60 9.24
N ARG A 217 -16.98 7.39 9.19
CA ARG A 217 -16.79 6.37 10.23
C ARG A 217 -15.31 5.96 10.31
N TRP A 218 -14.69 5.66 9.18
CA TRP A 218 -13.26 5.33 9.13
C TRP A 218 -12.38 6.49 9.59
N ALA A 219 -12.72 7.73 9.19
CA ALA A 219 -12.02 8.92 9.68
C ALA A 219 -12.08 9.02 11.21
N ARG A 220 -13.25 8.78 11.82
CA ARG A 220 -13.41 8.78 13.28
C ARG A 220 -12.53 7.72 13.94
N ILE A 221 -12.55 6.49 13.44
CA ILE A 221 -11.73 5.39 13.95
C ILE A 221 -10.24 5.77 13.94
N LYS A 222 -9.75 6.37 12.84
CA LYS A 222 -8.35 6.82 12.75
C LYS A 222 -8.06 7.97 13.73
N ILE A 223 -8.97 8.96 13.85
CA ILE A 223 -8.83 10.07 14.79
C ILE A 223 -8.69 9.56 16.23
N ASP A 224 -9.56 8.63 16.63
CA ASP A 224 -9.57 8.11 17.99
C ASP A 224 -8.28 7.31 18.28
N ALA A 225 -7.80 6.52 17.31
CA ALA A 225 -6.52 5.81 17.43
C ALA A 225 -5.31 6.75 17.59
N TYR A 226 -5.23 7.82 16.78
CA TYR A 226 -4.17 8.82 16.94
C TYR A 226 -4.27 9.60 18.25
N ALA A 227 -5.49 9.87 18.74
CA ALA A 227 -5.67 10.55 20.01
C ALA A 227 -5.13 9.73 21.19
N GLU A 228 -5.30 8.40 21.16
CA GLU A 228 -4.73 7.47 22.14
C GLU A 228 -3.20 7.50 22.12
N TYR A 229 -2.58 7.34 20.95
CA TYR A 229 -1.12 7.44 20.82
C TYR A 229 -0.56 8.78 21.30
N ILE A 230 -1.25 9.89 21.02
CA ILE A 230 -0.84 11.22 21.49
C ILE A 230 -0.94 11.31 23.01
N ALA A 231 -1.99 10.75 23.61
CA ALA A 231 -2.15 10.75 25.06
C ALA A 231 -1.04 9.95 25.76
N GLU A 232 -0.72 8.76 25.25
CA GLU A 232 0.39 7.94 25.76
C GLU A 232 1.74 8.69 25.71
N LEU A 233 2.03 9.36 24.59
CA LEU A 233 3.24 10.17 24.44
C LEU A 233 3.27 11.36 25.42
N GLN A 234 2.13 12.01 25.65
CA GLN A 234 2.04 13.11 26.61
C GLN A 234 2.28 12.64 28.04
N ASP A 235 1.80 11.47 28.42
CA ASP A 235 2.02 10.91 29.75
C ASP A 235 3.48 10.51 29.95
N ALA A 236 4.12 9.89 28.94
CA ALA A 236 5.55 9.60 28.97
C ALA A 236 6.42 10.87 29.16
N LEU A 237 6.06 11.98 28.49
CA LEU A 237 6.77 13.26 28.66
C LEU A 237 6.60 13.86 30.06
N LYS A 238 5.43 13.70 30.70
CA LYS A 238 5.22 14.14 32.09
C LYS A 238 6.05 13.33 33.07
N GLU A 239 6.16 12.01 32.86
CA GLU A 239 6.97 11.14 33.70
C GLU A 239 8.46 11.48 33.63
N GLU A 240 9.00 11.76 32.44
CA GLU A 240 10.40 12.22 32.27
C GLU A 240 10.64 13.56 32.99
N GLY A 241 9.70 14.50 32.86
CA GLY A 241 9.80 15.82 33.51
C GLY A 241 9.78 15.76 35.04
N ASN A 242 9.11 14.76 35.62
CA ASN A 242 9.07 14.54 37.07
C ASN A 242 10.32 13.80 37.61
N GLN A 243 11.15 13.23 36.73
CA GLN A 243 12.39 12.53 37.09
C GLN A 243 13.64 13.43 37.04
N ARG A 244 13.51 14.68 36.58
CA ARG A 244 14.58 15.69 36.54
C ARG A 244 14.42 16.73 37.65
#